data_AF-A0A7S1Q4U2-F1
#
_entry.id   AF-A0A7S1Q4U2-F1
#
_cell.length_a   1.000
_cell.length_b   1.000
_cell.length_c   1.000
_cell.angle_alpha   90.00
_cell.angle_beta   90.00
_cell.angle_gamma   90.00
#
_symmetry.space_group_name_H-M   'P 1'
#
loop_
_entity.id
_entity.type
_entity.pdbx_description
1 polymer ?
#
loop_
_entity_poly.entity_id
_entity_poly.type
_entity_poly.pdbx_seq_one_letter_code
_entity_poly.pdbx_strand_id
1 'polypeptide(L)'
;IMIQFSEGGSAFFAGKTLPNGKKEGSVLGACAGAHYVRNVAPAYGIPVLVHSDHCAKKLLPWFDGMLEADTEYFKAHGEPLFSSHMLDLSEEPHEENVAICAEYFKK
;
A
#
# COMPACT_ATOMS: atom_id res chain seq x y z
N ILE A 1 -5.90 -13.23 -9.54
CA ILE A 1 -4.53 -13.27 -8.95
C ILE A 1 -4.35 -12.04 -8.07
N MET A 2 -3.44 -12.07 -7.09
CA MET A 2 -3.09 -10.89 -6.31
C MET A 2 -1.61 -10.56 -6.56
N ILE A 3 -1.33 -9.29 -6.84
CA ILE A 3 0.03 -8.75 -6.90
C ILE A 3 0.20 -7.86 -5.67
N GLN A 4 1.18 -8.19 -4.85
CA GLN A 4 1.43 -7.48 -3.59
C GLN A 4 2.79 -6.81 -3.57
N PHE A 5 2.85 -5.67 -2.88
CA PHE A 5 4.08 -4.94 -2.62
C PHE A 5 4.35 -4.92 -1.11
N SER A 6 5.46 -5.50 -0.68
CA SER A 6 5.97 -5.27 0.68
C SER A 6 6.66 -3.92 0.78
N GLU A 7 6.89 -3.41 1.99
CA GLU A 7 7.56 -2.11 2.17
C GLU A 7 8.93 -2.06 1.48
N GLY A 8 9.71 -3.14 1.62
CA GLY A 8 11.02 -3.28 0.99
C GLY A 8 10.95 -3.52 -0.52
N GLY A 9 9.95 -4.28 -0.99
CA GLY A 9 9.69 -4.46 -2.41
C GLY A 9 9.29 -3.16 -3.10
N SER A 10 8.51 -2.33 -2.40
CA SER A 10 8.12 -1.00 -2.84
C SER A 10 9.33 -0.06 -2.93
N ALA A 11 10.15 0.02 -1.88
CA ALA A 11 11.39 0.79 -1.93
C ALA A 11 12.32 0.33 -3.07
N PHE A 12 12.37 -0.98 -3.33
CA PHE A 12 13.14 -1.53 -4.44
C PHE A 12 12.59 -1.09 -5.80
N PHE A 13 11.26 -1.09 -5.96
CA PHE A 13 10.59 -0.63 -7.19
C PHE A 13 10.88 0.85 -7.46
N ALA A 14 10.95 1.68 -6.42
CA ALA A 14 11.34 3.08 -6.53
C ALA A 14 12.84 3.26 -6.86
N GLY A 15 13.67 2.33 -6.40
CA GLY A 15 15.12 2.33 -6.54
C GLY A 15 15.82 2.50 -5.20
N LYS A 16 16.75 1.59 -4.88
CA LYS A 16 17.43 1.50 -3.57
C LYS A 16 18.18 2.77 -3.13
N THR A 17 18.54 3.65 -4.06
CA THR A 17 19.28 4.87 -3.78
C THR A 17 18.40 6.05 -3.37
N LEU A 18 17.07 5.93 -3.51
CA LEU A 18 16.16 6.96 -3.05
C LEU A 18 16.10 7.01 -1.51
N PRO A 19 16.06 8.21 -0.91
CA PRO A 19 15.83 8.35 0.51
C PRO A 19 14.51 7.70 0.92
N ASN A 20 14.54 6.92 2.00
CA ASN A 20 13.36 6.20 2.52
C ASN A 20 13.19 6.36 4.04
N GLY A 21 13.71 7.46 4.60
CA GLY A 21 13.76 7.70 6.05
C GLY A 21 12.38 7.81 6.70
N LYS A 22 11.42 8.43 6.01
CA LYS A 22 10.01 8.49 6.45
C LYS A 22 9.11 7.66 5.53
N LYS A 23 9.68 6.65 4.88
CA LYS A 23 9.01 5.74 3.95
C LYS A 23 8.58 6.35 2.61
N GLU A 24 9.07 7.54 2.26
CA GLU A 24 8.69 8.23 1.03
C GLU A 24 9.04 7.42 -0.24
N GLY A 25 10.21 6.76 -0.24
CA GLY A 25 10.62 5.86 -1.32
C GLY A 25 9.71 4.64 -1.45
N SER A 26 9.30 4.03 -0.33
CA SER A 26 8.35 2.92 -0.31
C SER A 26 6.96 3.35 -0.78
N VAL A 27 6.48 4.53 -0.39
CA VAL A 27 5.20 5.07 -0.88
C VAL A 27 5.26 5.25 -2.40
N LEU A 28 6.29 5.96 -2.89
CA LEU A 28 6.46 6.20 -4.33
C LEU A 28 6.51 4.89 -5.12
N GLY A 29 7.32 3.93 -4.67
CA GLY A 29 7.48 2.67 -5.38
C GLY A 29 6.24 1.78 -5.36
N ALA A 30 5.49 1.77 -4.25
CA ALA A 30 4.22 1.05 -4.17
C ALA A 30 3.21 1.64 -5.17
N CYS A 31 3.05 2.96 -5.18
CA CYS A 31 2.13 3.65 -6.10
C CYS A 31 2.53 3.47 -7.57
N ALA A 32 3.83 3.60 -7.87
CA ALA A 32 4.36 3.34 -9.22
C ALA A 32 4.09 1.90 -9.67
N GLY A 33 4.30 0.93 -8.78
CA GLY A 33 3.98 -0.47 -9.01
C GLY A 33 2.49 -0.72 -9.24
N ALA A 34 1.63 -0.10 -8.43
CA ALA A 34 0.17 -0.20 -8.59
C ALA A 34 -0.29 0.35 -9.95
N HIS A 35 0.19 1.54 -10.36
CA HIS A 35 -0.10 2.08 -11.69
C HIS A 35 0.38 1.17 -12.81
N TYR A 36 1.57 0.60 -12.70
CA TYR A 36 2.08 -0.37 -13.68
C TYR A 36 1.16 -1.60 -13.78
N VAL A 37 0.78 -2.19 -12.65
CA VAL A 37 -0.12 -3.35 -12.61
C VAL A 37 -1.46 -3.01 -13.25
N ARG A 38 -2.07 -1.88 -12.90
CA ARG A 38 -3.36 -1.44 -13.45
C ARG A 38 -3.31 -1.22 -14.97
N ASN A 39 -2.20 -0.67 -15.48
CA ASN A 39 -2.02 -0.46 -16.91
C ASN A 39 -1.85 -1.77 -17.69
N VAL A 40 -1.21 -2.77 -17.08
CA VAL A 40 -0.84 -4.02 -17.76
C VAL A 40 -1.90 -5.10 -17.59
N ALA A 41 -2.58 -5.17 -16.45
CA ALA A 41 -3.55 -6.23 -16.13
C ALA A 41 -4.64 -6.45 -17.21
N PRO A 42 -5.25 -5.40 -17.82
CA PRO A 42 -6.26 -5.59 -18.86
C PRO A 42 -5.74 -6.36 -20.09
N ALA A 43 -4.46 -6.21 -20.44
CA ALA A 43 -3.86 -6.93 -21.57
C ALA A 43 -3.78 -8.45 -21.34
N TYR A 44 -3.80 -8.89 -20.07
CA TYR A 44 -3.82 -10.30 -19.70
C TYR A 44 -5.24 -10.89 -19.58
N GLY A 45 -6.29 -10.06 -19.64
CA GLY A 45 -7.69 -10.53 -19.64
C GLY A 45 -8.14 -11.24 -18.37
N ILE A 46 -7.49 -10.97 -17.22
CA ILE A 46 -7.82 -11.58 -15.92
C ILE A 46 -8.06 -10.53 -14.83
N PRO A 47 -8.85 -10.85 -13.80
CA PRO A 47 -8.97 -9.99 -12.62
C PRO A 47 -7.69 -10.06 -11.76
N VAL A 48 -7.18 -8.88 -11.41
CA VAL A 48 -5.99 -8.69 -10.58
C VAL A 48 -6.35 -7.82 -9.37
N LEU A 49 -6.04 -8.30 -8.18
CA LEU A 49 -6.07 -7.50 -6.96
C LEU A 49 -4.69 -6.89 -6.72
N VAL A 50 -4.62 -5.59 -6.48
CA VAL A 50 -3.40 -4.89 -6.11
C VAL A 50 -3.39 -4.72 -4.59
N HIS A 51 -2.34 -5.20 -3.92
CA HIS A 51 -2.28 -5.27 -2.46
C HIS A 51 -0.98 -4.69 -1.90
N SER A 52 -1.00 -4.12 -0.69
CA SER A 52 0.22 -3.89 0.09
C SER A 52 0.34 -4.91 1.22
N ASP A 53 1.51 -5.50 1.34
CA ASP A 53 1.82 -6.56 2.31
C ASP A 53 2.08 -6.02 3.73
N HIS A 54 2.48 -6.91 4.65
CA HIS A 54 2.80 -6.65 6.08
C HIS A 54 3.25 -5.22 6.41
N CYS A 55 2.41 -4.49 7.13
CA CYS A 55 2.70 -3.16 7.65
C CYS A 55 2.65 -3.15 9.19
N ALA A 56 3.82 -3.31 9.81
CA ALA A 56 3.96 -3.16 11.26
C ALA A 56 3.83 -1.70 11.71
N LYS A 57 3.65 -1.47 13.02
CA LYS A 57 3.41 -0.14 13.59
C LYS A 57 4.45 0.92 13.18
N LYS A 58 5.73 0.53 13.13
CA LYS A 58 6.83 1.41 12.67
C LYS A 58 6.78 1.81 11.19
N LEU A 59 5.96 1.11 10.40
CA LEU A 59 5.79 1.31 8.97
C LEU A 59 4.50 2.07 8.64
N LEU A 60 3.69 2.47 9.63
CA LEU A 60 2.46 3.25 9.40
C LEU A 60 2.63 4.50 8.51
N PRO A 61 3.77 5.23 8.52
CA PRO A 61 3.97 6.32 7.56
C PRO A 61 3.90 5.88 6.08
N TRP A 62 4.30 4.64 5.77
CA TRP A 62 4.12 4.06 4.45
C TRP A 62 2.65 3.81 4.13
N PHE A 63 1.90 3.29 5.11
CA PHE A 63 0.47 3.02 4.99
C PHE A 63 -0.33 4.31 4.77
N ASP A 64 -0.06 5.34 5.58
CA ASP A 64 -0.71 6.65 5.48
C ASP A 64 -0.47 7.27 4.10
N GLY A 65 0.77 7.21 3.58
CA GLY A 65 1.08 7.72 2.24
C GLY A 65 0.37 6.95 1.11
N MET A 66 0.15 5.64 1.27
CA MET A 66 -0.64 4.87 0.31
C MET A 66 -2.14 5.22 0.38
N LEU A 67 -2.70 5.42 1.58
CA LEU A 67 -4.09 5.85 1.72
C LEU A 67 -4.34 7.27 1.18
N GLU A 68 -3.37 8.16 1.29
CA GLU A 68 -3.43 9.48 0.66
C GLU A 68 -3.47 9.33 -0.87
N ALA A 69 -2.62 8.47 -1.44
CA ALA A 69 -2.63 8.17 -2.87
C ALA A 69 -3.95 7.54 -3.33
N ASP A 70 -4.53 6.62 -2.55
CA ASP A 70 -5.85 6.06 -2.80
C ASP A 70 -6.94 7.13 -2.81
N THR A 71 -6.93 8.02 -1.82
CA THR A 71 -7.90 9.12 -1.70
C THR A 71 -7.83 10.06 -2.91
N GLU A 72 -6.63 10.44 -3.32
CA GLU A 72 -6.44 11.29 -4.51
C GLU A 72 -6.84 10.58 -5.80
N TYR A 73 -6.50 9.28 -5.94
CA TYR A 73 -6.88 8.50 -7.11
C TYR A 73 -8.40 8.31 -7.19
N PHE A 74 -9.06 8.06 -6.06
CA PHE A 74 -10.51 7.91 -5.94
C PHE A 74 -11.26 9.16 -6.38
N LYS A 75 -10.79 10.36 -5.98
CA LYS A 75 -11.40 11.64 -6.41
C LYS A 75 -11.46 11.78 -7.94
N ALA A 76 -10.46 11.24 -8.65
CA ALA A 76 -10.36 11.34 -10.11
C ALA A 76 -10.99 10.15 -10.87
N HIS A 77 -11.02 8.95 -10.28
CA HIS A 77 -11.38 7.72 -11.00
C HIS A 77 -12.60 6.98 -10.43
N GLY A 78 -13.08 7.34 -9.24
CA GLY A 78 -14.19 6.68 -8.56
C GLY A 78 -13.84 5.32 -7.95
N GLU A 79 -12.55 4.97 -7.89
CA GLU A 79 -12.02 3.76 -7.25
C GLU A 79 -10.63 4.06 -6.65
N PRO A 80 -10.18 3.34 -5.60
CA PRO A 80 -8.83 3.51 -5.03
C PRO A 80 -7.74 2.98 -5.98
N LEU A 81 -6.49 3.38 -5.73
CA LEU A 81 -5.33 2.91 -6.49
C LEU A 81 -5.02 1.45 -6.14
N PHE A 82 -5.10 1.08 -4.87
CA PHE A 82 -4.95 -0.28 -4.36
C PHE A 82 -6.31 -0.94 -4.14
N SER A 83 -6.38 -2.26 -4.29
CA SER A 83 -7.59 -3.02 -3.98
C SER A 83 -7.72 -3.31 -2.48
N SER A 84 -6.59 -3.41 -1.76
CA SER A 84 -6.56 -3.70 -0.32
C SER A 84 -5.18 -3.41 0.27
N HIS A 85 -5.12 -3.30 1.60
CA HIS A 85 -3.89 -3.14 2.36
C HIS A 85 -3.87 -4.08 3.57
N MET A 86 -2.68 -4.41 4.08
CA MET A 86 -2.50 -5.22 5.28
C MET A 86 -1.88 -4.41 6.42
N LEU A 87 -2.51 -4.45 7.59
CA LEU A 87 -1.89 -4.07 8.86
C LEU A 87 -1.40 -5.33 9.56
N ASP A 88 -0.15 -5.33 9.98
CA ASP A 88 0.45 -6.41 10.77
C ASP A 88 0.92 -5.86 12.11
N LEU A 89 -0.03 -5.66 13.01
CA LEU A 89 0.22 -5.18 14.36
C LEU A 89 0.31 -6.35 15.36
N SER A 90 0.73 -7.53 14.89
CA SER A 90 0.77 -8.75 15.69
C SER A 90 1.81 -8.72 16.83
N GLU A 91 2.79 -7.80 16.76
CA GLU A 91 3.74 -7.51 17.84
C GLU A 91 3.15 -6.66 18.97
N GLU A 92 1.99 -6.01 18.75
CA GLU A 92 1.33 -5.13 19.72
C GLU A 92 0.27 -5.90 20.55
N PRO A 93 -0.11 -5.41 21.74
CA PRO A 93 -1.23 -5.99 22.50
C PRO A 93 -2.50 -6.09 21.65
N HIS A 94 -3.26 -7.17 21.82
CA HIS A 94 -4.44 -7.45 20.97
C HIS A 94 -5.44 -6.28 20.91
N GLU A 95 -5.74 -5.65 22.05
CA GLU A 95 -6.65 -4.51 22.10
C GLU A 95 -6.13 -3.31 21.31
N GLU A 96 -4.83 -3.04 21.38
CA GLU A 96 -4.20 -1.95 20.62
C GLU A 96 -4.17 -2.25 19.12
N ASN A 97 -3.83 -3.49 18.74
CA ASN A 97 -3.87 -3.96 17.36
C ASN A 97 -5.26 -3.73 16.74
N VAL A 98 -6.31 -4.24 17.39
CA VAL A 98 -7.69 -4.12 16.89
C VAL A 98 -8.15 -2.67 16.88
N ALA A 99 -7.80 -1.88 17.88
CA ALA A 99 -8.14 -0.45 17.93
C ALA A 99 -7.56 0.31 16.74
N ILE A 100 -6.25 0.17 16.49
CA ILE A 100 -5.58 0.85 15.36
C ILE A 100 -6.15 0.36 14.02
N CYS A 101 -6.37 -0.96 13.86
CA CYS A 101 -6.99 -1.49 12.64
C CYS A 101 -8.38 -0.90 12.39
N ALA A 102 -9.21 -0.77 13.45
CA ALA A 102 -10.54 -0.19 13.35
C ALA A 102 -10.52 1.31 13.02
N GLU A 103 -9.50 2.06 13.46
CA GLU A 103 -9.30 3.46 13.07
C GLU A 103 -8.96 3.58 11.58
N TYR A 104 -8.02 2.77 11.09
CA TYR A 104 -7.66 2.76 9.67
C TYR A 104 -8.79 2.27 8.77
N PHE A 105 -9.58 1.30 9.20
CA PHE A 105 -10.69 0.76 8.40
C PHE A 105 -11.85 1.75 8.20
N LYS A 106 -11.90 2.83 8.98
CA LYS A 106 -12.91 3.90 8.85
C LYS A 106 -12.48 5.03 7.92
N LYS A 107 -11.18 5.13 7.61
CA LYS A 107 -10.64 6.11 6.67
C LYS A 107 -11.02 5.71 5.25
#